data_AF-A0A937VEG0-F1
#
_entry.id   AF-A0A937VEG0-F1
#
_cell.length_a   1.000
_cell.length_b   1.000
_cell.length_c   1.000
_cell.angle_alpha   90.00
_cell.angle_beta   90.00
_cell.angle_gamma   90.00
#
_symmetry.space_group_name_H-M   'P 1'
#
loop_
_entity.id
_entity.type
_entity.pdbx_description
1 polymer ?
#
loop_
_entity_poly.entity_id
_entity_poly.type
_entity_poly.pdbx_seq_one_letter_code
_entity_poly.pdbx_strand_id
1 'polypeptide(L)'
;MTLPARKRWQVLPPAPAEHLQHFGDLPPLVVQLLYNRGLSEASEVAAFLAAPGEEPLGDPLDMRDMRQAVQRIQQAIASGERIVVYGDFDVDGITSAALLVQTLEALGARASPYIPRRLEEGYGLNLGALDRLAAEDVRLVITVDNGISALAEVEHAHTLGIDVIVTDHHHVPPQLPRAVAILNPKRPDCPYPFKELAGVGVAFKLAQALSELRIANCEFRNPKSEMDLVALGTVVDMAPLIGENRALARRGLAMLNQTQRPGLLAMIARAGLRLGQIDSSALSFALGPRLNAAGRIDDAIASYRLLVTDSADEAATLADDLEAKNQERQRLTAEVLERARSQACELGDVRLLLVAGEGYAAGVVGLVAGRLVDEFYRPALVVEWGEERSRGSARSIPEFNIVAALTECQDLLVRFGGHAMAAGFTIETPRLAALQGRLLAIADRELRGLDLTPTLFVDAELPLAQASWATYNWVGRLAPFGYANPTPTFLSRRVHVREARVVGNNHLRLKLADGPVVWDAIGFRLGDWAEPVAKHPSIDVVYTLETSQWGAEEPILQLNVKDLRLHKRQV
;
A
#
# COMPACT_ATOMS: atom_id res chain seq x y z
N MET A 1 2.62 25.46 22.46
CA MET A 1 2.33 24.39 21.50
C MET A 1 2.15 25.02 20.13
N THR A 2 2.99 24.64 19.18
CA THR A 2 2.90 25.04 17.77
C THR A 2 1.66 24.37 17.16
N LEU A 3 0.81 25.15 16.50
CA LEU A 3 -0.30 24.59 15.71
C LEU A 3 0.25 23.56 14.70
N PRO A 4 -0.52 22.52 14.33
CA PRO A 4 -0.08 21.53 13.35
C PRO A 4 0.39 22.22 12.06
N ALA A 5 1.35 21.59 11.39
CA ALA A 5 1.96 22.11 10.16
C ALA A 5 0.86 22.55 9.18
N ARG A 6 0.89 23.84 8.81
CA ARG A 6 -0.11 24.41 7.91
C ARG A 6 0.06 23.77 6.54
N LYS A 7 -0.95 23.05 6.05
CA LYS A 7 -0.93 22.54 4.67
C LYS A 7 -1.26 23.67 3.71
N ARG A 8 -0.66 23.69 2.53
CA ARG A 8 -1.10 24.52 1.41
C ARG A 8 -2.33 23.86 0.78
N TRP A 9 -3.43 24.60 0.63
CA TRP A 9 -4.65 24.03 0.03
C TRP A 9 -4.64 24.38 -1.43
N GLN A 10 -4.83 23.38 -2.28
CA GLN A 10 -4.91 23.54 -3.71
C GLN A 10 -6.22 22.94 -4.20
N VAL A 11 -7.19 23.80 -4.52
CA VAL A 11 -8.43 23.36 -5.14
C VAL A 11 -8.13 22.98 -6.58
N LEU A 12 -8.53 21.78 -6.99
CA LEU A 12 -8.35 21.31 -8.36
C LEU A 12 -9.18 22.15 -9.33
N PRO A 13 -8.73 22.30 -10.59
CA PRO A 13 -9.45 23.11 -11.58
C PRO A 13 -10.89 22.62 -11.81
N PRO A 14 -11.85 23.53 -12.02
CA PRO A 14 -13.20 23.14 -12.36
C PRO A 14 -13.24 22.44 -13.74
N ALA A 15 -14.11 21.44 -13.88
CA ALA A 15 -14.39 20.81 -15.15
C ALA A 15 -14.96 21.84 -16.15
N PRO A 16 -14.53 21.85 -17.42
CA PRO A 16 -15.09 22.74 -18.44
C PRO A 16 -16.60 22.57 -18.58
N ALA A 17 -17.32 23.66 -18.89
CA ALA A 17 -18.77 23.62 -19.05
C ALA A 17 -19.23 22.60 -20.11
N GLU A 18 -18.47 22.46 -21.20
CA GLU A 18 -18.71 21.47 -22.27
C GLU A 18 -18.62 20.04 -21.73
N HIS A 19 -17.68 19.78 -20.82
CA HIS A 19 -17.52 18.47 -20.19
C HIS A 19 -18.68 18.15 -19.24
N LEU A 20 -19.14 19.14 -18.46
CA LEU A 20 -20.34 19.01 -17.63
C LEU A 20 -21.60 18.73 -18.47
N GLN A 21 -21.73 19.37 -19.63
CA GLN A 21 -22.85 19.14 -20.55
C GLN A 21 -22.79 17.76 -21.20
N HIS A 22 -21.59 17.30 -21.59
CA HIS A 22 -21.41 15.98 -22.19
C HIS A 22 -21.86 14.84 -21.26
N PHE A 23 -21.65 14.99 -19.95
CA PHE A 23 -22.07 14.03 -18.92
C PHE A 23 -23.30 14.52 -18.12
N GLY A 24 -24.23 15.23 -18.78
CA GLY A 24 -25.37 15.89 -18.13
C GLY A 24 -26.34 14.97 -17.36
N ASP A 25 -26.29 13.66 -17.61
CA ASP A 25 -27.08 12.65 -16.88
C ASP A 25 -26.51 12.32 -15.49
N LEU A 26 -25.28 12.76 -15.20
CA LEU A 26 -24.62 12.60 -13.91
C LEU A 26 -24.71 13.89 -13.08
N PRO A 27 -24.71 13.81 -11.73
CA PRO A 27 -24.63 15.01 -10.91
C PRO A 27 -23.35 15.81 -11.23
N PRO A 28 -23.40 17.16 -11.30
CA PRO A 28 -22.24 17.98 -11.67
C PRO A 28 -21.00 17.73 -10.80
N LEU A 29 -21.21 17.47 -9.50
CA LEU A 29 -20.13 17.10 -8.58
C LEU A 29 -19.45 15.80 -9.02
N VAL A 30 -20.20 14.79 -9.45
CA VAL A 30 -19.63 13.50 -9.88
C VAL A 30 -18.80 13.71 -11.14
N VAL A 31 -19.29 14.49 -12.10
CA VAL A 31 -18.54 14.83 -13.32
C VAL A 31 -17.24 15.56 -12.97
N GLN A 32 -17.28 16.51 -12.04
CA GLN A 32 -16.07 17.17 -11.53
C GLN A 32 -15.06 16.18 -10.93
N LEU A 33 -15.53 15.23 -10.12
CA LEU A 33 -14.67 14.22 -9.49
C LEU A 33 -14.04 13.27 -10.51
N LEU A 34 -14.76 12.91 -11.57
CA LEU A 34 -14.26 12.07 -12.66
C LEU A 34 -13.24 12.83 -13.52
N TYR A 35 -13.53 14.09 -13.86
CA TYR A 35 -12.62 14.98 -14.58
C TYR A 35 -11.28 15.13 -13.86
N ASN A 36 -11.30 15.35 -12.54
CA ASN A 36 -10.09 15.44 -11.71
C ASN A 36 -9.27 14.14 -11.65
N ARG A 37 -9.88 13.00 -12.02
CA ARG A 37 -9.20 11.70 -12.16
C ARG A 37 -8.67 11.46 -13.58
N GLY A 38 -8.79 12.44 -14.46
CA GLY A 38 -8.37 12.35 -15.86
C GLY A 38 -9.32 11.53 -16.74
N LEU A 39 -10.52 11.21 -16.26
CA LEU A 39 -11.52 10.45 -17.02
C LEU A 39 -12.31 11.42 -17.88
N SER A 40 -12.10 11.35 -19.20
CA SER A 40 -12.69 12.30 -20.13
C SER A 40 -13.58 11.68 -21.20
N GLU A 41 -13.36 10.40 -21.51
CA GLU A 41 -14.10 9.68 -22.52
C GLU A 41 -15.32 8.94 -21.94
N ALA A 42 -16.40 8.85 -22.71
CA ALA A 42 -17.64 8.20 -22.27
C ALA A 42 -17.44 6.72 -21.88
N SER A 43 -16.57 6.01 -22.61
CA SER A 43 -16.22 4.61 -22.31
C SER A 43 -15.44 4.47 -21.00
N GLU A 44 -14.53 5.40 -20.70
CA GLU A 44 -13.75 5.42 -19.45
C GLU A 44 -14.66 5.68 -18.26
N VAL A 45 -15.54 6.68 -18.37
CA VAL A 45 -16.51 7.01 -17.32
C VAL A 45 -17.47 5.85 -17.07
N ALA A 46 -18.00 5.24 -18.14
CA ALA A 46 -18.88 4.08 -18.04
C ALA A 46 -18.18 2.90 -17.35
N ALA A 47 -16.95 2.57 -17.76
CA ALA A 47 -16.16 1.51 -17.15
C ALA A 47 -15.84 1.79 -15.67
N PHE A 48 -15.53 3.04 -15.32
CA PHE A 48 -15.20 3.43 -13.95
C PHE A 48 -16.41 3.36 -13.01
N LEU A 49 -17.61 3.69 -13.52
CA LEU A 49 -18.87 3.68 -12.79
C LEU A 49 -19.66 2.36 -12.89
N ALA A 50 -19.15 1.39 -13.66
CA ALA A 50 -19.75 0.07 -13.88
C ALA A 50 -19.96 -0.68 -12.56
N ALA A 51 -20.86 -1.67 -12.56
CA ALA A 51 -21.05 -2.52 -11.39
C ALA A 51 -19.82 -3.41 -11.16
N PRO A 52 -19.50 -3.77 -9.89
CA PRO A 52 -18.38 -4.67 -9.62
C PRO A 52 -18.53 -5.97 -10.40
N GLY A 53 -17.51 -6.36 -11.17
CA GLY A 53 -17.53 -7.60 -11.96
C GLY A 53 -17.77 -7.39 -13.45
N GLU A 54 -18.19 -6.21 -13.89
CA GLU A 54 -18.43 -5.89 -15.30
C GLU A 54 -17.19 -5.30 -16.00
N GLU A 55 -16.15 -4.94 -15.25
CA GLU A 55 -14.95 -4.31 -15.81
C GLU A 55 -14.14 -5.31 -16.67
N PRO A 56 -13.67 -4.92 -17.87
CA PRO A 56 -12.82 -5.80 -18.67
C PRO A 56 -11.48 -6.05 -17.97
N LEU A 57 -10.99 -7.28 -18.05
CA LEU A 57 -9.64 -7.67 -17.62
C LEU A 57 -8.80 -7.99 -18.86
N GLY A 58 -7.49 -7.70 -18.84
CA GLY A 58 -6.60 -8.02 -19.96
C GLY A 58 -6.41 -9.53 -20.12
N ASP A 59 -6.29 -10.01 -21.35
CA ASP A 59 -6.00 -11.42 -21.66
C ASP A 59 -4.61 -11.77 -21.08
N PRO A 60 -4.50 -12.76 -20.17
CA PRO A 60 -3.21 -13.10 -19.57
C PRO A 60 -2.17 -13.53 -20.61
N LEU A 61 -2.56 -14.04 -21.78
CA LEU A 61 -1.66 -14.47 -22.85
C LEU A 61 -1.01 -13.30 -23.61
N ASP A 62 -1.51 -12.08 -23.43
CA ASP A 62 -0.84 -10.86 -23.91
C ASP A 62 0.37 -10.49 -23.04
N MET A 63 0.53 -11.10 -21.86
CA MET A 63 1.73 -10.91 -21.06
C MET A 63 2.89 -11.70 -21.67
N ARG A 64 4.00 -10.99 -21.93
CA ARG A 64 5.22 -11.59 -22.48
C ARG A 64 5.68 -12.77 -21.63
N ASP A 65 6.10 -13.83 -22.30
CA ASP A 65 6.52 -15.13 -21.76
C ASP A 65 5.43 -15.93 -21.02
N MET A 66 4.17 -15.47 -20.96
CA MET A 66 3.08 -16.21 -20.29
C MET A 66 2.95 -17.64 -20.84
N ARG A 67 2.99 -17.81 -22.16
CA ARG A 67 2.91 -19.14 -22.79
C ARG A 67 4.09 -20.03 -22.40
N GLN A 68 5.29 -19.48 -22.31
CA GLN A 68 6.50 -20.22 -21.94
C GLN A 68 6.45 -20.64 -20.47
N ALA A 69 6.01 -19.75 -19.57
CA ALA A 69 5.78 -20.06 -18.16
C ALA A 69 4.76 -21.20 -18.00
N VAL A 70 3.59 -21.08 -18.65
CA VAL A 70 2.54 -22.12 -18.60
C VAL A 70 3.07 -23.47 -19.11
N GLN A 71 3.78 -23.49 -20.25
CA GLN A 71 4.34 -24.72 -20.80
C GLN A 71 5.33 -25.40 -19.84
N ARG A 72 6.23 -24.63 -19.22
CA ARG A 72 7.21 -25.18 -18.27
C ARG A 72 6.55 -25.71 -17.00
N ILE A 73 5.53 -25.02 -16.49
CA ILE A 73 4.75 -25.46 -15.33
C ILE A 73 3.99 -26.76 -15.66
N GLN A 74 3.36 -26.84 -16.83
CA GLN A 74 2.67 -28.06 -17.27
C GLN A 74 3.63 -29.25 -17.39
N GLN A 75 4.86 -29.04 -17.88
CA GLN A 75 5.90 -30.06 -17.90
C GLN A 75 6.29 -30.51 -16.48
N ALA A 76 6.47 -29.57 -15.55
CA ALA A 76 6.78 -29.89 -14.15
C ALA A 76 5.70 -30.79 -13.52
N ILE A 77 4.43 -30.44 -13.74
CA ILE A 77 3.28 -31.19 -13.24
C ILE A 77 3.25 -32.59 -13.87
N ALA A 78 3.38 -32.70 -15.20
CA ALA A 78 3.35 -33.98 -15.90
C ALA A 78 4.49 -34.92 -15.49
N SER A 79 5.67 -34.38 -15.19
CA SER A 79 6.84 -35.12 -14.73
C SER A 79 6.84 -35.38 -13.21
N GLY A 80 5.89 -34.85 -12.46
CA GLY A 80 5.83 -34.97 -11.00
C GLY A 80 6.97 -34.25 -10.26
N GLU A 81 7.55 -33.22 -10.89
CA GLU A 81 8.61 -32.39 -10.32
C GLU A 81 8.13 -31.65 -9.07
N ARG A 82 9.05 -31.41 -8.12
CA ARG A 82 8.80 -30.50 -6.99
C ARG A 82 8.91 -29.06 -7.48
N ILE A 83 7.85 -28.29 -7.24
CA ILE A 83 7.75 -26.87 -7.57
C ILE A 83 7.78 -26.07 -6.27
N VAL A 84 8.62 -25.04 -6.20
CA VAL A 84 8.62 -24.08 -5.09
C VAL A 84 8.13 -22.73 -5.58
N VAL A 85 7.13 -22.18 -4.89
CA VAL A 85 6.70 -20.80 -5.09
C VAL A 85 7.45 -19.92 -4.09
N TYR A 86 8.39 -19.13 -4.61
CA TYR A 86 9.27 -18.28 -3.81
C TYR A 86 8.67 -16.87 -3.69
N GLY A 87 8.01 -16.59 -2.57
CA GLY A 87 7.36 -15.31 -2.29
C GLY A 87 8.27 -14.29 -1.61
N ASP A 88 7.67 -13.16 -1.26
CA ASP A 88 8.25 -12.16 -0.34
C ASP A 88 7.56 -12.18 1.03
N PHE A 89 8.15 -11.52 2.02
CA PHE A 89 7.68 -11.48 3.41
C PHE A 89 6.56 -10.47 3.69
N ASP A 90 6.15 -9.67 2.71
CA ASP A 90 5.03 -8.75 2.86
C ASP A 90 3.72 -9.36 2.33
N VAL A 91 2.61 -8.63 2.49
CA VAL A 91 1.29 -9.16 2.13
C VAL A 91 1.15 -9.45 0.64
N ASP A 92 1.79 -8.69 -0.25
CA ASP A 92 1.67 -8.94 -1.69
C ASP A 92 2.38 -10.24 -2.05
N GLY A 93 3.63 -10.42 -1.61
CA GLY A 93 4.37 -11.66 -1.76
C GLY A 93 3.68 -12.87 -1.12
N ILE A 94 3.17 -12.73 0.11
CA ILE A 94 2.49 -13.80 0.83
C ILE A 94 1.18 -14.20 0.13
N THR A 95 0.35 -13.23 -0.28
CA THR A 95 -0.93 -13.51 -0.94
C THR A 95 -0.72 -14.09 -2.34
N SER A 96 0.31 -13.63 -3.06
CA SER A 96 0.75 -14.20 -4.33
C SER A 96 1.18 -15.65 -4.18
N ALA A 97 1.96 -15.96 -3.15
CA ALA A 97 2.42 -17.32 -2.87
C ALA A 97 1.25 -18.23 -2.53
N ALA A 98 0.34 -17.79 -1.64
CA ALA A 98 -0.86 -18.55 -1.28
C ALA A 98 -1.72 -18.85 -2.50
N LEU A 99 -2.02 -17.83 -3.32
CA LEU A 99 -2.82 -17.97 -4.53
C LEU A 99 -2.20 -18.98 -5.51
N LEU A 100 -0.90 -18.86 -5.78
CA LEU A 100 -0.25 -19.68 -6.78
C LEU A 100 -0.02 -21.12 -6.29
N VAL A 101 0.35 -21.33 -5.02
CA VAL A 101 0.46 -22.68 -4.45
C VAL A 101 -0.89 -23.39 -4.52
N GLN A 102 -1.97 -22.77 -4.04
CA GLN A 102 -3.31 -23.38 -4.10
C GLN A 102 -3.76 -23.66 -5.54
N THR A 103 -3.43 -22.77 -6.48
CA THR A 103 -3.69 -22.99 -7.91
C THR A 103 -2.93 -24.21 -8.44
N LEU A 104 -1.63 -24.32 -8.14
CA LEU A 104 -0.79 -25.42 -8.60
C LEU A 104 -1.21 -26.76 -7.98
N GLU A 105 -1.52 -26.79 -6.68
CA GLU A 105 -2.03 -27.98 -5.98
C GLU A 105 -3.37 -28.44 -6.58
N ALA A 106 -4.27 -27.50 -6.89
CA ALA A 106 -5.53 -27.81 -7.58
C ALA A 106 -5.32 -28.36 -9.00
N LEU A 107 -4.17 -28.10 -9.61
CA LEU A 107 -3.74 -28.68 -10.90
C LEU A 107 -2.96 -30.00 -10.74
N GLY A 108 -2.83 -30.51 -9.52
CA GLY A 108 -2.13 -31.77 -9.22
C GLY A 108 -0.60 -31.63 -9.07
N ALA A 109 -0.09 -30.41 -8.97
CA ALA A 109 1.34 -30.17 -8.73
C ALA A 109 1.76 -30.55 -7.31
N ARG A 110 3.04 -30.90 -7.15
CA ARG A 110 3.71 -30.94 -5.85
C ARG A 110 4.33 -29.57 -5.57
N ALA A 111 3.51 -28.64 -5.11
CA ALA A 111 3.92 -27.26 -4.85
C ALA A 111 4.12 -27.01 -3.34
N SER A 112 5.12 -26.20 -2.99
CA SER A 112 5.28 -25.68 -1.63
C SER A 112 5.71 -24.20 -1.66
N PRO A 113 5.39 -23.41 -0.63
CA PRO A 113 5.87 -22.05 -0.52
C PRO A 113 7.33 -22.03 -0.03
N TYR A 114 8.05 -20.96 -0.39
CA TYR A 114 9.23 -20.50 0.30
C TYR A 114 9.08 -19.00 0.57
N ILE A 115 9.11 -18.60 1.84
CA ILE A 115 9.00 -17.19 2.25
C ILE A 115 10.31 -16.83 2.97
N PRO A 116 11.11 -15.88 2.45
CA PRO A 116 12.41 -15.55 3.04
C PRO A 116 12.26 -14.82 4.38
N ARG A 117 13.23 -15.01 5.27
CA ARG A 117 13.29 -14.28 6.54
C ARG A 117 13.92 -12.91 6.36
N ARG A 118 13.11 -11.84 6.49
CA ARG A 118 13.55 -10.44 6.30
C ARG A 118 14.82 -10.05 7.04
N LEU A 119 14.97 -10.47 8.30
CA LEU A 119 16.07 -10.03 9.17
C LEU A 119 17.38 -10.79 8.90
N GLU A 120 17.26 -12.06 8.51
CA GLU A 120 18.36 -13.00 8.28
C GLU A 120 18.81 -12.99 6.82
N GLU A 121 17.88 -13.22 5.89
CA GLU A 121 18.12 -13.42 4.46
C GLU A 121 17.95 -12.13 3.66
N GLY A 122 17.09 -11.22 4.11
CA GLY A 122 16.74 -10.00 3.38
C GLY A 122 15.64 -10.23 2.34
N TYR A 123 15.60 -9.37 1.33
CA TYR A 123 14.56 -9.37 0.28
C TYR A 123 15.00 -10.17 -0.95
N GLY A 124 14.07 -10.92 -1.54
CA GLY A 124 14.22 -11.64 -2.79
C GLY A 124 14.92 -13.01 -2.69
N LEU A 125 15.25 -13.57 -3.86
CA LEU A 125 16.04 -14.79 -3.99
C LEU A 125 17.40 -14.61 -3.30
N ASN A 126 17.91 -15.69 -2.71
CA ASN A 126 19.28 -15.74 -2.23
C ASN A 126 19.93 -17.10 -2.51
N LEU A 127 21.26 -17.11 -2.63
CA LEU A 127 22.03 -18.30 -3.02
C LEU A 127 21.85 -19.46 -2.03
N GLY A 128 21.88 -19.17 -0.71
CA GLY A 128 21.76 -20.20 0.32
C GLY A 128 20.37 -20.85 0.37
N ALA A 129 19.31 -20.12 0.02
CA ALA A 129 18.00 -20.70 -0.18
C ALA A 129 17.99 -21.66 -1.38
N LEU A 130 18.54 -21.24 -2.52
CA LEU A 130 18.61 -22.08 -3.72
C LEU A 130 19.43 -23.36 -3.50
N ASP A 131 20.54 -23.29 -2.76
CA ASP A 131 21.33 -24.46 -2.38
C ASP A 131 20.49 -25.46 -1.57
N ARG A 132 19.69 -24.97 -0.63
CA ARG A 132 18.76 -25.81 0.17
C ARG A 132 17.68 -26.44 -0.71
N LEU A 133 17.07 -25.66 -1.59
CA LEU A 133 16.04 -26.15 -2.50
C LEU A 133 16.60 -27.22 -3.46
N ALA A 134 17.83 -27.06 -3.95
CA ALA A 134 18.51 -28.07 -4.75
C ALA A 134 18.72 -29.38 -3.97
N ALA A 135 19.13 -29.28 -2.70
CA ALA A 135 19.27 -30.44 -1.82
C ALA A 135 17.94 -31.16 -1.55
N GLU A 136 16.81 -30.44 -1.67
CA GLU A 136 15.45 -30.97 -1.56
C GLU A 136 14.88 -31.48 -2.90
N ASP A 137 15.71 -31.62 -3.94
CA ASP A 137 15.33 -32.11 -5.28
C ASP A 137 14.22 -31.25 -5.93
N VAL A 138 14.22 -29.95 -5.64
CA VAL A 138 13.38 -28.97 -6.35
C VAL A 138 13.92 -28.79 -7.77
N ARG A 139 13.03 -28.77 -8.76
CA ARG A 139 13.39 -28.62 -10.18
C ARG A 139 12.86 -27.35 -10.83
N LEU A 140 11.83 -26.75 -10.22
CA LEU A 140 11.25 -25.50 -10.68
C LEU A 140 11.01 -24.58 -9.50
N VAL A 141 11.55 -23.37 -9.59
CA VAL A 141 11.23 -22.24 -8.71
C VAL A 141 10.41 -21.23 -9.49
N ILE A 142 9.29 -20.79 -8.93
CA ILE A 142 8.47 -19.70 -9.45
C ILE A 142 8.51 -18.56 -8.44
N THR A 143 9.16 -17.46 -8.76
CA THR A 143 9.13 -16.30 -7.86
C THR A 143 7.81 -15.56 -8.00
N VAL A 144 7.33 -15.01 -6.89
CA VAL A 144 6.19 -14.10 -6.86
C VAL A 144 6.56 -12.84 -6.09
N ASP A 145 6.28 -11.68 -6.69
CA ASP A 145 6.58 -10.37 -6.14
C ASP A 145 8.09 -10.10 -5.89
N ASN A 146 8.95 -10.84 -6.59
CA ASN A 146 10.39 -10.64 -6.58
C ASN A 146 11.05 -11.31 -7.77
N GLY A 147 12.36 -11.09 -7.94
CA GLY A 147 13.22 -11.84 -8.86
C GLY A 147 13.61 -11.08 -10.13
N ILE A 148 13.00 -9.94 -10.47
CA ILE A 148 13.32 -9.20 -11.71
C ILE A 148 14.77 -8.70 -11.76
N SER A 149 15.40 -8.51 -10.59
CA SER A 149 16.79 -8.06 -10.43
C SER A 149 17.75 -9.17 -9.97
N ALA A 150 17.30 -10.42 -9.90
CA ALA A 150 18.04 -11.54 -9.30
C ALA A 150 18.98 -12.24 -10.31
N LEU A 151 19.91 -11.48 -10.91
CA LEU A 151 20.77 -11.98 -11.99
C LEU A 151 21.68 -13.14 -11.53
N ALA A 152 22.35 -12.96 -10.39
CA ALA A 152 23.31 -13.93 -9.88
C ALA A 152 22.59 -15.18 -9.34
N GLU A 153 21.45 -14.98 -8.69
CA GLU A 153 20.65 -16.04 -8.10
C GLU A 153 20.02 -16.93 -9.17
N VAL A 154 19.48 -16.35 -10.25
CA VAL A 154 18.91 -17.14 -11.35
C VAL A 154 20.00 -17.92 -12.10
N GLU A 155 21.18 -17.33 -12.31
CA GLU A 155 22.31 -18.07 -12.90
C GLU A 155 22.76 -19.21 -11.97
N HIS A 156 22.85 -18.96 -10.66
CA HIS A 156 23.19 -19.99 -9.67
C HIS A 156 22.18 -21.14 -9.67
N ALA A 157 20.87 -20.83 -9.67
CA ALA A 157 19.80 -21.82 -9.78
C ALA A 157 19.99 -22.72 -11.01
N HIS A 158 20.33 -22.12 -12.16
CA HIS A 158 20.62 -22.88 -13.38
C HIS A 158 21.81 -23.83 -13.21
N THR A 159 22.89 -23.42 -12.52
CA THR A 159 24.03 -24.33 -12.24
C THR A 159 23.66 -25.50 -11.32
N LEU A 160 22.62 -25.34 -10.50
CA LEU A 160 22.07 -26.38 -9.63
C LEU A 160 21.05 -27.28 -10.35
N GLY A 161 20.72 -26.99 -11.62
CA GLY A 161 19.68 -27.70 -12.36
C GLY A 161 18.26 -27.36 -11.90
N ILE A 162 18.06 -26.14 -11.40
CA ILE A 162 16.77 -25.57 -11.05
C ILE A 162 16.36 -24.57 -12.14
N ASP A 163 15.21 -24.80 -12.77
CA ASP A 163 14.61 -23.81 -13.64
C ASP A 163 13.93 -22.72 -12.82
N VAL A 164 14.01 -21.46 -13.28
CA VAL A 164 13.35 -20.33 -12.62
C VAL A 164 12.35 -19.67 -13.56
N ILE A 165 11.13 -19.45 -13.09
CA ILE A 165 10.14 -18.54 -13.68
C ILE A 165 10.02 -17.34 -12.75
N VAL A 166 10.17 -16.13 -13.30
CA VAL A 166 10.03 -14.90 -12.52
C VAL A 166 8.64 -14.33 -12.73
N THR A 167 7.90 -14.07 -11.65
CA THR A 167 6.67 -13.26 -11.69
C THR A 167 6.82 -12.06 -10.76
N ASP A 168 6.82 -10.87 -11.34
CA ASP A 168 7.22 -9.64 -10.65
C ASP A 168 6.56 -8.41 -11.28
N HIS A 169 6.49 -7.32 -10.53
CA HIS A 169 5.91 -6.04 -10.93
C HIS A 169 6.81 -4.83 -10.63
N HIS A 170 7.99 -5.08 -10.03
CA HIS A 170 8.98 -4.07 -9.74
C HIS A 170 9.57 -3.43 -11.01
N HIS A 171 10.30 -2.32 -10.83
CA HIS A 171 10.98 -1.63 -11.93
C HIS A 171 11.95 -2.57 -12.65
N VAL A 172 11.93 -2.53 -13.99
CA VAL A 172 12.72 -3.43 -14.82
C VAL A 172 14.15 -2.90 -14.96
N PRO A 173 15.17 -3.63 -14.47
CA PRO A 173 16.56 -3.21 -14.62
C PRO A 173 17.02 -3.31 -16.09
N PRO A 174 18.14 -2.66 -16.46
CA PRO A 174 18.68 -2.72 -17.83
C PRO A 174 19.04 -4.13 -18.30
N GLN A 175 19.38 -5.01 -17.36
CA GLN A 175 19.72 -6.41 -17.63
C GLN A 175 18.78 -7.32 -16.86
N LEU A 176 18.11 -8.22 -17.58
CA LEU A 176 17.22 -9.22 -17.02
C LEU A 176 17.96 -10.52 -16.67
N PRO A 177 17.52 -11.26 -15.64
CA PRO A 177 18.05 -12.59 -15.35
C PRO A 177 17.75 -13.58 -16.49
N ARG A 178 18.54 -14.66 -16.59
CA ARG A 178 18.35 -15.72 -17.59
C ARG A 178 17.33 -16.78 -17.12
N ALA A 179 16.15 -16.32 -16.73
CA ALA A 179 15.05 -17.19 -16.31
C ALA A 179 14.39 -17.88 -17.52
N VAL A 180 13.69 -18.99 -17.29
CA VAL A 180 12.89 -19.68 -18.31
C VAL A 180 11.78 -18.76 -18.83
N ALA A 181 11.16 -17.97 -17.95
CA ALA A 181 10.17 -16.97 -18.33
C ALA A 181 10.18 -15.82 -17.33
N ILE A 182 9.91 -14.59 -17.80
CA ILE A 182 9.80 -13.41 -16.93
C ILE A 182 8.47 -12.71 -17.17
N LEU A 183 7.53 -12.92 -16.27
CA LEU A 183 6.22 -12.28 -16.27
C LEU A 183 6.30 -10.97 -15.49
N ASN A 184 6.46 -9.86 -16.22
CA ASN A 184 6.38 -8.52 -15.66
C ASN A 184 5.76 -7.58 -16.70
N PRO A 185 4.61 -6.94 -16.41
CA PRO A 185 3.92 -6.10 -17.38
C PRO A 185 4.73 -4.83 -17.75
N LYS A 186 5.62 -4.35 -16.87
CA LYS A 186 6.46 -3.16 -17.07
C LYS A 186 7.66 -3.40 -17.99
N ARG A 187 7.87 -4.64 -18.45
CA ARG A 187 8.86 -4.95 -19.48
C ARG A 187 8.60 -4.10 -20.73
N PRO A 188 9.64 -3.43 -21.29
CA PRO A 188 9.49 -2.62 -22.50
C PRO A 188 8.95 -3.41 -23.71
N ASP A 189 9.23 -4.71 -23.78
CA ASP A 189 8.82 -5.60 -24.86
C ASP A 189 7.49 -6.33 -24.60
N CYS A 190 6.83 -6.06 -23.48
CA CYS A 190 5.58 -6.72 -23.10
C CYS A 190 4.36 -5.96 -23.63
N PRO A 191 3.48 -6.57 -24.44
CA PRO A 191 2.32 -5.88 -25.01
C PRO A 191 1.12 -5.78 -24.06
N TYR A 192 1.18 -6.43 -22.88
CA TYR A 192 0.10 -6.41 -21.91
C TYR A 192 -0.39 -4.98 -21.59
N PRO A 193 -1.70 -4.70 -21.66
CA PRO A 193 -2.20 -3.32 -21.73
C PRO A 193 -2.03 -2.53 -20.42
N PHE A 194 -2.14 -3.18 -19.26
CA PHE A 194 -2.06 -2.51 -17.96
C PHE A 194 -0.71 -2.77 -17.27
N LYS A 195 0.06 -1.70 -17.04
CA LYS A 195 1.45 -1.79 -16.57
C LYS A 195 1.64 -1.83 -15.07
N GLU A 196 0.60 -1.48 -14.31
CA GLU A 196 0.72 -1.22 -12.87
C GLU A 196 0.16 -2.36 -12.00
N LEU A 197 0.04 -3.59 -12.52
CA LEU A 197 -0.41 -4.73 -11.70
C LEU A 197 0.45 -4.85 -10.43
N ALA A 198 -0.17 -5.18 -9.30
CA ALA A 198 0.53 -5.68 -8.11
C ALA A 198 1.16 -7.06 -8.39
N GLY A 199 2.10 -7.51 -7.54
CA GLY A 199 2.66 -8.86 -7.59
C GLY A 199 1.57 -9.94 -7.62
N VAL A 200 0.58 -9.84 -6.73
CA VAL A 200 -0.57 -10.76 -6.70
C VAL A 200 -1.44 -10.67 -7.95
N GLY A 201 -1.47 -9.50 -8.59
CA GLY A 201 -2.14 -9.31 -9.88
C GLY A 201 -1.45 -10.09 -11.00
N VAL A 202 -0.11 -10.09 -11.03
CA VAL A 202 0.68 -10.90 -11.98
C VAL A 202 0.52 -12.40 -11.69
N ALA A 203 0.59 -12.80 -10.42
CA ALA A 203 0.35 -14.19 -10.01
C ALA A 203 -1.06 -14.67 -10.38
N PHE A 204 -2.08 -13.81 -10.19
CA PHE A 204 -3.44 -14.07 -10.64
C PHE A 204 -3.53 -14.26 -12.16
N LYS A 205 -2.80 -13.48 -12.95
CA LYS A 205 -2.77 -13.65 -14.42
C LYS A 205 -2.14 -14.96 -14.86
N LEU A 206 -1.09 -15.39 -14.17
CA LEU A 206 -0.52 -16.72 -14.39
C LEU A 206 -1.52 -17.82 -14.03
N ALA A 207 -2.19 -17.70 -12.88
CA ALA A 207 -3.23 -18.64 -12.48
C ALA A 207 -4.37 -18.70 -13.51
N GLN A 208 -4.83 -17.53 -14.00
CA GLN A 208 -5.84 -17.42 -15.05
C GLN A 208 -5.41 -18.16 -16.32
N ALA A 209 -4.19 -17.94 -16.81
CA ALA A 209 -3.68 -18.63 -18.00
C ALA A 209 -3.57 -20.15 -17.82
N LEU A 210 -3.13 -20.61 -16.64
CA LEU A 210 -3.07 -22.05 -16.32
C LEU A 210 -4.46 -22.70 -16.34
N SER A 211 -5.51 -21.99 -15.89
CA SER A 211 -6.89 -22.47 -15.92
C SER A 211 -7.48 -22.50 -17.33
N GLU A 212 -7.25 -21.44 -18.12
CA GLU A 212 -7.81 -21.30 -19.47
C GLU A 212 -7.20 -22.31 -20.44
N LEU A 213 -5.90 -22.58 -20.31
CA LEU A 213 -5.16 -23.53 -21.14
C LEU A 213 -5.29 -25.00 -20.68
N ARG A 214 -6.32 -25.31 -19.87
CA ARG A 214 -6.74 -26.62 -19.35
C ARG A 214 -5.75 -27.77 -19.50
N ILE A 215 -5.27 -28.29 -18.37
CA ILE A 215 -4.83 -29.69 -18.28
C ILE A 215 -6.07 -30.58 -18.44
N ALA A 216 -6.06 -31.51 -19.40
CA ALA A 216 -7.14 -32.47 -19.54
C ALA A 216 -7.27 -33.30 -18.24
N ASN A 217 -8.46 -33.29 -17.63
CA ASN A 217 -8.89 -34.13 -16.48
C ASN A 217 -8.78 -33.59 -15.04
N CYS A 218 -8.68 -32.27 -14.79
CA CYS A 218 -8.76 -31.73 -13.42
C CYS A 218 -10.04 -30.91 -13.19
N GLU A 219 -10.81 -31.22 -12.14
CA GLU A 219 -11.85 -30.33 -11.60
C GLU A 219 -11.17 -29.12 -10.95
N PHE A 220 -10.87 -28.12 -11.77
CA PHE A 220 -10.12 -26.96 -11.35
C PHE A 220 -10.99 -25.99 -10.52
N ARG A 221 -10.55 -25.62 -9.31
CA ARG A 221 -11.12 -24.52 -8.52
C ARG A 221 -10.88 -23.20 -9.27
N ASN A 222 -11.93 -22.63 -9.84
CA ASN A 222 -11.93 -21.35 -10.55
C ASN A 222 -11.07 -20.29 -9.82
N PRO A 223 -10.05 -19.64 -10.42
CA PRO A 223 -9.14 -18.74 -9.70
C PRO A 223 -9.88 -17.51 -9.16
N LYS A 224 -11.11 -17.29 -9.65
CA LYS A 224 -12.05 -16.32 -9.10
C LYS A 224 -12.37 -16.58 -7.62
N SER A 225 -12.18 -17.79 -7.07
CA SER A 225 -12.34 -18.06 -5.63
C SER A 225 -11.28 -17.38 -4.77
N GLU A 226 -10.13 -17.04 -5.35
CA GLU A 226 -8.99 -16.42 -4.64
C GLU A 226 -8.96 -14.90 -4.76
N MET A 227 -10.07 -14.29 -5.20
CA MET A 227 -10.16 -12.84 -5.41
C MET A 227 -9.94 -12.04 -4.13
N ASP A 228 -10.27 -12.59 -2.95
CA ASP A 228 -10.03 -11.91 -1.69
C ASP A 228 -8.52 -11.75 -1.39
N LEU A 229 -7.70 -12.76 -1.70
CA LEU A 229 -6.24 -12.66 -1.68
C LEU A 229 -5.73 -11.61 -2.66
N VAL A 230 -6.28 -11.56 -3.88
CA VAL A 230 -5.90 -10.56 -4.89
C VAL A 230 -6.18 -9.14 -4.41
N ALA A 231 -7.36 -8.88 -3.84
CA ALA A 231 -7.66 -7.56 -3.28
C ALA A 231 -6.76 -7.22 -2.09
N LEU A 232 -6.49 -8.20 -1.22
CA LEU A 232 -5.63 -8.01 -0.06
C LEU A 232 -4.20 -7.62 -0.46
N GLY A 233 -3.56 -8.38 -1.36
CA GLY A 233 -2.22 -8.04 -1.86
C GLY A 233 -2.20 -6.71 -2.61
N THR A 234 -3.09 -6.52 -3.58
CA THR A 234 -3.14 -5.30 -4.41
C THR A 234 -3.30 -4.02 -3.57
N VAL A 235 -4.21 -4.04 -2.57
CA VAL A 235 -4.48 -2.86 -1.76
C VAL A 235 -3.35 -2.62 -0.75
N VAL A 236 -2.81 -3.67 -0.13
CA VAL A 236 -1.76 -3.53 0.91
C VAL A 236 -0.39 -3.18 0.31
N ASP A 237 -0.13 -3.59 -0.93
CA ASP A 237 1.02 -3.14 -1.72
C ASP A 237 0.97 -1.64 -2.07
N MET A 238 -0.17 -0.99 -1.84
CA MET A 238 -0.42 0.39 -2.28
C MET A 238 -0.33 0.54 -3.80
N ALA A 239 -0.65 -0.53 -4.55
CA ALA A 239 -0.71 -0.47 -6.01
C ALA A 239 -1.76 0.56 -6.47
N PRO A 240 -1.56 1.24 -7.62
CA PRO A 240 -2.52 2.23 -8.13
C PRO A 240 -3.91 1.60 -8.30
N LEU A 241 -4.92 2.10 -7.58
CA LEU A 241 -6.31 1.62 -7.67
C LEU A 241 -7.07 2.27 -8.84
N ILE A 242 -6.49 2.10 -10.02
CA ILE A 242 -7.02 2.49 -11.33
C ILE A 242 -6.97 1.28 -12.27
N GLY A 243 -7.63 1.37 -13.42
CA GLY A 243 -7.58 0.32 -14.45
C GLY A 243 -7.88 -1.08 -13.90
N GLU A 244 -6.99 -2.03 -14.19
CA GLU A 244 -7.19 -3.43 -13.85
C GLU A 244 -7.03 -3.73 -12.36
N ASN A 245 -6.11 -3.06 -11.65
CA ASN A 245 -6.02 -3.18 -10.19
C ASN A 245 -7.32 -2.77 -9.49
N ARG A 246 -7.96 -1.70 -9.99
CA ARG A 246 -9.28 -1.27 -9.46
C ARG A 246 -10.33 -2.35 -9.67
N ALA A 247 -10.39 -2.94 -10.87
CA ALA A 247 -11.34 -4.00 -11.19
C ALA A 247 -11.12 -5.24 -10.29
N LEU A 248 -9.87 -5.67 -10.13
CA LEU A 248 -9.49 -6.79 -9.27
C LEU A 248 -9.80 -6.49 -7.79
N ALA A 249 -9.43 -5.31 -7.29
CA ALA A 249 -9.71 -4.91 -5.92
C ALA A 249 -11.22 -4.83 -5.64
N ARG A 250 -12.05 -4.35 -6.58
CA ARG A 250 -13.52 -4.32 -6.43
C ARG A 250 -14.11 -5.72 -6.30
N ARG A 251 -13.72 -6.63 -7.19
CA ARG A 251 -14.17 -8.03 -7.17
C ARG A 251 -13.71 -8.74 -5.91
N GLY A 252 -12.45 -8.54 -5.53
CA GLY A 252 -11.88 -9.13 -4.33
C GLY A 252 -12.42 -8.58 -3.03
N LEU A 253 -12.75 -7.28 -2.94
CA LEU A 253 -13.45 -6.73 -1.78
C LEU A 253 -14.86 -7.28 -1.66
N ALA A 254 -15.58 -7.46 -2.77
CA ALA A 254 -16.90 -8.09 -2.76
C ALA A 254 -16.82 -9.55 -2.26
N MET A 255 -15.80 -10.29 -2.69
CA MET A 255 -15.53 -11.66 -2.23
C MET A 255 -15.11 -11.69 -0.75
N LEU A 256 -14.18 -10.83 -0.34
CA LEU A 256 -13.67 -10.74 1.03
C LEU A 256 -14.79 -10.50 2.04
N ASN A 257 -15.75 -9.64 1.68
CA ASN A 257 -16.92 -9.36 2.51
C ASN A 257 -17.90 -10.55 2.65
N GLN A 258 -17.66 -11.64 1.94
CA GLN A 258 -18.43 -12.88 1.98
C GLN A 258 -17.51 -14.11 2.20
N THR A 259 -16.25 -13.87 2.55
CA THR A 259 -15.23 -14.92 2.62
C THR A 259 -15.61 -16.01 3.63
N GLN A 260 -15.24 -17.24 3.30
CA GLN A 260 -15.37 -18.40 4.19
C GLN A 260 -13.99 -18.90 4.65
N ARG A 261 -12.92 -18.22 4.26
CA ARG A 261 -11.54 -18.59 4.63
C ARG A 261 -11.37 -18.45 6.15
N PRO A 262 -11.09 -19.55 6.90
CA PRO A 262 -11.00 -19.51 8.35
C PRO A 262 -10.01 -18.47 8.86
N GLY A 263 -8.84 -18.37 8.23
CA GLY A 263 -7.82 -17.38 8.59
C GLY A 263 -8.27 -15.93 8.44
N LEU A 264 -8.96 -15.59 7.35
CA LEU A 264 -9.46 -14.23 7.14
C LEU A 264 -10.58 -13.89 8.13
N LEU A 265 -11.49 -14.84 8.39
CA LEU A 265 -12.54 -14.67 9.40
C LEU A 265 -11.95 -14.42 10.80
N ALA A 266 -10.95 -15.20 11.20
CA ALA A 266 -10.26 -15.01 12.47
C ALA A 266 -9.58 -13.64 12.56
N MET A 267 -8.88 -13.19 11.51
CA MET A 267 -8.23 -11.88 11.51
C MET A 267 -9.21 -10.71 11.48
N ILE A 268 -10.31 -10.82 10.73
CA ILE A 268 -11.38 -9.80 10.72
C ILE A 268 -11.93 -9.62 12.13
N ALA A 269 -12.19 -10.71 12.84
CA ALA A 269 -12.66 -10.68 14.23
C ALA A 269 -11.62 -10.04 15.17
N ARG A 270 -10.33 -10.43 15.08
CA ARG A 270 -9.26 -9.83 15.91
C ARG A 270 -8.98 -8.37 15.59
N ALA A 271 -9.19 -7.95 14.35
CA ALA A 271 -9.10 -6.56 13.96
C ALA A 271 -10.29 -5.70 14.43
N GLY A 272 -11.33 -6.31 15.04
CA GLY A 272 -12.55 -5.62 15.44
C GLY A 272 -13.37 -5.12 14.24
N LEU A 273 -13.15 -5.72 13.07
CA LEU A 273 -13.83 -5.36 11.85
C LEU A 273 -15.13 -6.16 11.69
N ARG A 274 -16.07 -5.62 10.93
CA ARG A 274 -17.34 -6.28 10.64
C ARG A 274 -17.34 -6.79 9.20
N LEU A 275 -17.56 -8.10 9.04
CA LEU A 275 -17.77 -8.71 7.73
C LEU A 275 -18.98 -8.04 7.04
N GLY A 276 -18.86 -7.77 5.74
CA GLY A 276 -19.84 -6.98 4.97
C GLY A 276 -19.55 -5.47 4.94
N GLN A 277 -18.61 -4.97 5.74
CA GLN A 277 -18.20 -3.56 5.80
C GLN A 277 -16.70 -3.36 5.60
N ILE A 278 -16.00 -4.37 5.08
CA ILE A 278 -14.56 -4.31 4.82
C ILE A 278 -14.31 -3.52 3.53
N ASP A 279 -13.56 -2.43 3.63
CA ASP A 279 -13.14 -1.61 2.48
C ASP A 279 -11.61 -1.62 2.32
N SER A 280 -11.11 -0.88 1.33
CA SER A 280 -9.67 -0.75 1.09
C SER A 280 -8.92 -0.08 2.25
N SER A 281 -9.58 0.75 3.05
CA SER A 281 -9.02 1.35 4.26
C SER A 281 -8.83 0.29 5.35
N ALA A 282 -9.82 -0.58 5.57
CA ALA A 282 -9.72 -1.71 6.48
C ALA A 282 -8.59 -2.68 6.07
N LEU A 283 -8.40 -2.92 4.77
CA LEU A 283 -7.24 -3.67 4.28
C LEU A 283 -5.92 -2.97 4.61
N SER A 284 -5.78 -1.70 4.25
CA SER A 284 -4.52 -0.95 4.37
C SER A 284 -4.10 -0.68 5.82
N PHE A 285 -5.07 -0.42 6.70
CA PHE A 285 -4.80 0.10 8.05
C PHE A 285 -5.14 -0.88 9.18
N ALA A 286 -5.88 -1.96 8.91
CA ALA A 286 -6.23 -2.94 9.94
C ALA A 286 -5.73 -4.35 9.64
N LEU A 287 -6.05 -4.94 8.49
CA LEU A 287 -5.62 -6.32 8.16
C LEU A 287 -4.16 -6.38 7.70
N GLY A 288 -3.77 -5.55 6.73
CA GLY A 288 -2.42 -5.49 6.18
C GLY A 288 -1.33 -5.33 7.24
N PRO A 289 -1.44 -4.40 8.22
CA PRO A 289 -0.45 -4.24 9.27
C PRO A 289 -0.27 -5.48 10.17
N ARG A 290 -1.31 -6.28 10.37
CA ARG A 290 -1.25 -7.52 11.16
C ARG A 290 -0.51 -8.62 10.43
N LEU A 291 -0.85 -8.82 9.16
CA LEU A 291 -0.17 -9.79 8.31
C LEU A 291 1.31 -9.41 8.08
N ASN A 292 1.60 -8.12 7.92
CA ASN A 292 2.96 -7.61 7.80
C ASN A 292 3.74 -7.61 9.13
N ALA A 293 3.08 -7.77 10.27
CA ALA A 293 3.77 -7.75 11.57
C ALA A 293 4.70 -8.95 11.72
N ALA A 294 4.29 -10.11 11.19
CA ALA A 294 5.10 -11.32 11.18
C ALA A 294 6.49 -11.07 10.60
N GLY A 295 6.59 -10.65 9.33
CA GLY A 295 7.88 -10.38 8.69
C GLY A 295 8.66 -9.18 9.24
N ARG A 296 8.09 -8.40 10.17
CA ARG A 296 8.79 -7.29 10.86
C ARG A 296 9.37 -7.69 12.21
N ILE A 297 8.75 -8.65 12.89
CA ILE A 297 9.12 -9.09 14.23
C ILE A 297 9.82 -10.46 14.19
N ASP A 298 9.39 -11.35 13.30
CA ASP A 298 9.75 -12.77 13.27
C ASP A 298 9.57 -13.33 11.83
N ASP A 299 9.15 -14.59 11.69
CA ASP A 299 8.94 -15.29 10.43
C ASP A 299 7.57 -14.99 9.79
N ALA A 300 7.59 -14.54 8.53
CA ALA A 300 6.41 -14.22 7.73
C ALA A 300 5.57 -15.45 7.35
N ILE A 301 6.10 -16.67 7.50
CA ILE A 301 5.39 -17.92 7.18
C ILE A 301 4.08 -18.09 7.99
N ALA A 302 3.98 -17.47 9.17
CA ALA A 302 2.75 -17.49 9.97
C ALA A 302 1.57 -16.84 9.22
N SER A 303 1.81 -15.71 8.54
CA SER A 303 0.80 -15.05 7.72
C SER A 303 0.38 -15.89 6.52
N TYR A 304 1.34 -16.58 5.87
CA TYR A 304 1.01 -17.54 4.81
C TYR A 304 0.12 -18.66 5.33
N ARG A 305 0.52 -19.33 6.43
CA ARG A 305 -0.23 -20.46 7.02
C ARG A 305 -1.64 -20.06 7.41
N LEU A 306 -1.81 -18.87 7.99
CA LEU A 306 -3.10 -18.32 8.33
C LEU A 306 -3.99 -18.23 7.07
N LEU A 307 -3.45 -17.73 5.96
CA LEU A 307 -4.23 -17.57 4.75
C LEU A 307 -4.60 -18.90 4.09
N VAL A 308 -3.80 -19.95 4.22
CA VAL A 308 -4.07 -21.22 3.53
C VAL A 308 -4.72 -22.31 4.39
N THR A 309 -4.82 -22.13 5.71
CA THR A 309 -5.40 -23.16 6.60
C THR A 309 -6.92 -23.31 6.42
N ASP A 310 -7.37 -24.57 6.43
CA ASP A 310 -8.77 -24.96 6.49
C ASP A 310 -9.26 -25.23 7.93
N SER A 311 -8.39 -25.13 8.94
CA SER A 311 -8.71 -25.38 10.34
C SER A 311 -9.07 -24.09 11.08
N ALA A 312 -10.28 -24.03 11.64
CA ALA A 312 -10.72 -22.89 12.44
C ALA A 312 -9.88 -22.72 13.72
N ASP A 313 -9.46 -23.82 14.34
CA ASP A 313 -8.64 -23.79 15.57
C ASP A 313 -7.21 -23.31 15.29
N GLU A 314 -6.62 -23.78 14.18
CA GLU A 314 -5.32 -23.31 13.72
C GLU A 314 -5.39 -21.83 13.33
N ALA A 315 -6.44 -21.43 12.58
CA ALA A 315 -6.67 -20.05 12.20
C ALA A 315 -6.79 -19.12 13.42
N ALA A 316 -7.52 -19.53 14.46
CA ALA A 316 -7.63 -18.75 15.69
C ALA A 316 -6.27 -18.60 16.39
N THR A 317 -5.49 -19.68 16.47
CA THR A 317 -4.15 -19.67 17.09
C THR A 317 -3.18 -18.76 16.32
N LEU A 318 -3.14 -18.88 14.99
CA LEU A 318 -2.30 -18.03 14.14
C LEU A 318 -2.75 -16.57 14.19
N ALA A 319 -4.05 -16.31 14.27
CA ALA A 319 -4.58 -14.95 14.39
C ALA A 319 -4.19 -14.28 15.71
N ASP A 320 -4.17 -15.03 16.80
CA ASP A 320 -3.70 -14.56 18.12
C ASP A 320 -2.21 -14.24 18.11
N ASP A 321 -1.38 -15.10 17.49
CA ASP A 321 0.06 -14.84 17.31
C ASP A 321 0.31 -13.57 16.48
N LEU A 322 -0.38 -13.42 15.36
CA LEU A 322 -0.24 -12.25 14.49
C LEU A 322 -0.73 -10.95 15.15
N GLU A 323 -1.80 -11.01 15.95
CA GLU A 323 -2.24 -9.86 16.74
C GLU A 323 -1.21 -9.48 17.81
N ALA A 324 -0.63 -10.46 18.52
CA ALA A 324 0.43 -10.21 19.50
C ALA A 324 1.67 -9.58 18.85
N LYS A 325 2.12 -10.12 17.70
CA LYS A 325 3.23 -9.55 16.90
C LYS A 325 2.90 -8.14 16.41
N ASN A 326 1.67 -7.87 16.01
CA ASN A 326 1.24 -6.54 15.60
C ASN A 326 1.28 -5.54 16.76
N GLN A 327 0.81 -5.92 17.95
CA GLN A 327 0.86 -5.10 19.16
C GLN A 327 2.30 -4.80 19.55
N GLU A 328 3.18 -5.80 19.52
CA GLU A 328 4.60 -5.63 19.81
C GLU A 328 5.27 -4.68 18.82
N ARG A 329 5.01 -4.86 17.52
CA ARG A 329 5.47 -3.94 16.47
C ARG A 329 4.98 -2.52 16.71
N GLN A 330 3.72 -2.32 17.12
CA GLN A 330 3.20 -0.98 17.44
C GLN A 330 3.92 -0.36 18.63
N ARG A 331 4.14 -1.13 19.71
CA ARG A 331 4.88 -0.71 20.90
C ARG A 331 6.30 -0.26 20.55
N LEU A 332 7.07 -1.12 19.86
CA LEU A 332 8.42 -0.80 19.41
C LEU A 332 8.46 0.42 18.48
N THR A 333 7.50 0.53 17.56
CA THR A 333 7.40 1.69 16.67
C THR A 333 7.17 2.98 17.46
N ALA A 334 6.30 2.97 18.48
CA ALA A 334 6.03 4.14 19.32
C ALA A 334 7.25 4.55 20.15
N GLU A 335 7.96 3.58 20.74
CA GLU A 335 9.18 3.83 21.53
C GLU A 335 10.33 4.40 20.70
N VAL A 336 10.52 3.88 19.49
CA VAL A 336 11.53 4.41 18.57
C VAL A 336 11.10 5.77 18.03
N LEU A 337 9.82 5.96 17.69
CA LEU A 337 9.30 7.22 17.18
C LEU A 337 9.48 8.37 18.18
N GLU A 338 9.21 8.14 19.47
CA GLU A 338 9.36 9.17 20.49
C GLU A 338 10.83 9.65 20.61
N ARG A 339 11.78 8.70 20.66
CA ARG A 339 13.21 9.02 20.68
C ARG A 339 13.67 9.71 19.40
N ALA A 340 13.24 9.19 18.25
CA ALA A 340 13.57 9.73 16.94
C ALA A 340 13.02 11.14 16.73
N ARG A 341 11.80 11.41 17.24
CA ARG A 341 11.19 12.74 17.24
C ARG A 341 11.98 13.73 18.09
N SER A 342 12.44 13.33 19.28
CA SER A 342 13.29 14.19 20.13
C SER A 342 14.57 14.59 19.39
N GLN A 343 15.27 13.62 18.79
CA GLN A 343 16.47 13.90 17.98
C GLN A 343 16.16 14.80 16.79
N ALA A 344 15.06 14.56 16.08
CA ALA A 344 14.65 15.40 14.94
C ALA A 344 14.42 16.86 15.36
N CYS A 345 13.82 17.09 16.52
CA CYS A 345 13.65 18.44 17.07
C CYS A 345 14.97 19.12 17.44
N GLU A 346 15.96 18.36 17.93
CA GLU A 346 17.29 18.88 18.27
C GLU A 346 18.12 19.30 17.04
N LEU A 347 17.88 18.67 15.88
CA LEU A 347 18.53 19.04 14.62
C LEU A 347 18.16 20.46 14.15
N GLY A 348 17.01 21.00 14.60
CA GLY A 348 16.52 22.32 14.20
C GLY A 348 15.98 22.36 12.76
N ASP A 349 16.15 23.49 12.07
CA ASP A 349 15.64 23.70 10.71
C ASP A 349 16.60 23.12 9.65
N VAL A 350 16.60 21.80 9.55
CA VAL A 350 17.32 21.05 8.51
C VAL A 350 16.38 20.63 7.38
N ARG A 351 16.93 20.48 6.18
CA ARG A 351 16.17 20.04 4.99
C ARG A 351 16.03 18.52 4.88
N LEU A 352 16.76 17.77 5.69
CA LEU A 352 16.71 16.32 5.76
C LEU A 352 16.94 15.88 7.21
N LEU A 353 16.16 14.92 7.67
CA LEU A 353 16.29 14.33 9.00
C LEU A 353 17.10 13.04 8.89
N LEU A 354 18.17 12.92 9.68
CA LEU A 354 18.86 11.66 9.88
C LEU A 354 18.98 11.44 11.38
N VAL A 355 18.31 10.41 11.86
CA VAL A 355 18.27 10.03 13.27
C VAL A 355 18.75 8.60 13.44
N ALA A 356 19.51 8.34 14.50
CA ALA A 356 20.14 7.06 14.75
C ALA A 356 20.12 6.74 16.24
N GLY A 357 20.02 5.46 16.58
CA GLY A 357 20.06 5.05 17.97
C GLY A 357 20.21 3.55 18.16
N GLU A 358 20.76 3.18 19.30
CA GLU A 358 20.75 1.80 19.77
C GLU A 358 19.31 1.34 20.07
N GLY A 359 19.01 0.09 19.73
CA GLY A 359 17.67 -0.48 19.90
C GLY A 359 16.61 0.11 18.96
N TYR A 360 17.01 0.77 17.87
CA TYR A 360 16.12 1.13 16.77
C TYR A 360 15.92 -0.08 15.86
N ALA A 361 15.12 -1.05 16.29
CA ALA A 361 15.00 -2.36 15.61
C ALA A 361 14.75 -2.24 14.09
N ALA A 362 15.52 -2.96 13.28
CA ALA A 362 15.45 -2.91 11.81
C ALA A 362 14.02 -3.07 11.23
N GLY A 363 13.17 -3.88 11.87
CA GLY A 363 11.80 -4.12 11.44
C GLY A 363 10.86 -2.89 11.50
N VAL A 364 11.21 -1.88 12.31
CA VAL A 364 10.35 -0.70 12.56
C VAL A 364 10.94 0.62 12.04
N VAL A 365 12.24 0.71 11.76
CA VAL A 365 12.87 1.99 11.35
C VAL A 365 12.21 2.62 10.12
N GLY A 366 11.76 1.80 9.16
CA GLY A 366 11.04 2.31 7.98
C GLY A 366 9.66 2.89 8.29
N LEU A 367 8.98 2.38 9.33
CA LEU A 367 7.70 2.95 9.79
C LEU A 367 7.93 4.29 10.49
N VAL A 368 8.98 4.37 11.30
CA VAL A 368 9.36 5.61 12.00
C VAL A 368 9.78 6.69 11.01
N ALA A 369 10.59 6.34 10.01
CA ALA A 369 10.98 7.27 8.95
C ALA A 369 9.75 7.87 8.24
N GLY A 370 8.74 7.05 7.93
CA GLY A 370 7.49 7.53 7.34
C GLY A 370 6.74 8.51 8.25
N ARG A 371 6.66 8.22 9.55
CA ARG A 371 6.03 9.11 10.54
C ARG A 371 6.74 10.46 10.67
N LEU A 372 8.08 10.47 10.60
CA LEU A 372 8.86 11.70 10.60
C LEU A 372 8.61 12.51 9.31
N VAL A 373 8.54 11.86 8.15
CA VAL A 373 8.15 12.54 6.89
C VAL A 373 6.76 13.16 7.03
N ASP A 374 5.78 12.42 7.54
CA ASP A 374 4.39 12.90 7.71
C ASP A 374 4.30 14.13 8.63
N GLU A 375 5.12 14.18 9.67
CA GLU A 375 5.10 15.23 10.69
C GLU A 375 5.90 16.46 10.30
N PHE A 376 7.12 16.28 9.80
CA PHE A 376 8.06 17.36 9.52
C PHE A 376 8.07 17.79 8.06
N TYR A 377 7.49 16.99 7.15
CA TYR A 377 7.56 17.19 5.70
C TYR A 377 9.00 17.43 5.22
N ARG A 378 9.89 16.54 5.65
CA ARG A 378 11.31 16.47 5.27
C ARG A 378 11.64 15.02 4.92
N PRO A 379 12.52 14.74 3.95
CA PRO A 379 13.11 13.41 3.80
C PRO A 379 13.70 12.96 5.15
N ALA A 380 13.44 11.72 5.54
CA ALA A 380 13.84 11.20 6.84
C ALA A 380 14.52 9.84 6.70
N LEU A 381 15.66 9.70 7.35
CA LEU A 381 16.41 8.46 7.51
C LEU A 381 16.43 8.09 8.99
N VAL A 382 16.06 6.85 9.28
CA VAL A 382 16.12 6.28 10.64
C VAL A 382 17.05 5.08 10.59
N VAL A 383 18.05 5.08 11.48
CA VAL A 383 19.15 4.12 11.46
C VAL A 383 19.20 3.32 12.75
N GLU A 384 19.20 2.00 12.61
CA GLU A 384 19.61 1.06 13.64
C GLU A 384 21.12 1.16 13.82
N TRP A 385 21.55 1.67 14.98
CA TRP A 385 22.96 1.74 15.32
C TRP A 385 23.45 0.37 15.77
N GLY A 386 24.30 -0.26 14.96
CA GLY A 386 24.96 -1.53 15.29
C GLY A 386 26.45 -1.37 15.59
N GLU A 387 27.09 -2.40 16.15
CA GLU A 387 28.51 -2.35 16.54
C GLU A 387 29.44 -2.14 15.34
N GLU A 388 29.41 -3.06 14.35
CA GLU A 388 30.24 -2.96 13.14
C GLU A 388 29.50 -2.31 11.96
N ARG A 389 28.23 -2.68 11.79
CA ARG A 389 27.38 -2.23 10.68
C ARG A 389 26.06 -1.71 11.20
N SER A 390 25.62 -0.62 10.62
CA SER A 390 24.32 0.00 10.88
C SER A 390 23.39 -0.21 9.68
N ARG A 391 22.10 -0.39 9.96
CA ARG A 391 21.07 -0.60 8.94
C ARG A 391 20.09 0.57 8.98
N GLY A 392 19.87 1.20 7.84
CA GLY A 392 19.01 2.37 7.75
C GLY A 392 17.83 2.16 6.80
N SER A 393 16.72 2.81 7.13
CA SER A 393 15.59 2.99 6.23
C SER A 393 15.33 4.46 6.00
N ALA A 394 15.00 4.81 4.77
CA ALA A 394 14.71 6.17 4.36
C ALA A 394 13.31 6.28 3.76
N ARG A 395 12.67 7.43 3.99
CA ARG A 395 11.43 7.87 3.35
C ARG A 395 11.62 9.30 2.86
N SER A 396 11.02 9.64 1.74
CA SER A 396 11.20 10.94 1.09
C SER A 396 9.91 11.72 0.91
N ILE A 397 10.05 12.93 0.39
CA ILE A 397 8.97 13.79 -0.12
C ILE A 397 9.09 13.87 -1.66
N PRO A 398 8.02 14.23 -2.40
CA PRO A 398 8.05 14.30 -3.87
C PRO A 398 9.19 15.16 -4.43
N GLU A 399 9.62 16.17 -3.69
CA GLU A 399 10.66 17.12 -4.07
C GLU A 399 12.08 16.56 -3.93
N PHE A 400 12.28 15.37 -3.34
CA PHE A 400 13.61 14.80 -3.10
C PHE A 400 13.68 13.32 -3.49
N ASN A 401 14.59 12.96 -4.39
CA ASN A 401 14.82 11.56 -4.77
C ASN A 401 15.84 10.91 -3.82
N ILE A 402 15.37 10.09 -2.88
CA ILE A 402 16.23 9.51 -1.84
C ILE A 402 17.21 8.47 -2.38
N VAL A 403 16.83 7.68 -3.38
CA VAL A 403 17.74 6.67 -3.94
C VAL A 403 18.85 7.32 -4.74
N ALA A 404 18.55 8.40 -5.49
CA ALA A 404 19.57 9.17 -6.19
C ALA A 404 20.59 9.79 -5.21
N ALA A 405 20.11 10.34 -4.08
CA ALA A 405 20.99 10.87 -3.04
C ALA A 405 21.87 9.79 -2.39
N LEU A 406 21.35 8.56 -2.21
CA LEU A 406 22.14 7.42 -1.74
C LEU A 406 23.16 6.95 -2.80
N THR A 407 22.81 7.02 -4.09
CA THR A 407 23.75 6.71 -5.18
C THR A 407 24.96 7.66 -5.19
N GLU A 408 24.77 8.96 -4.93
CA GLU A 408 25.88 9.91 -4.72
C GLU A 408 26.74 9.60 -3.48
N CYS A 409 26.26 8.73 -2.59
CA CYS A 409 26.94 8.27 -1.38
C CYS A 409 27.44 6.81 -1.48
N GLN A 410 27.41 6.18 -2.66
CA GLN A 410 27.64 4.73 -2.79
C GLN A 410 28.99 4.23 -2.26
N ASP A 411 30.04 5.07 -2.28
CA ASP A 411 31.37 4.77 -1.71
C ASP A 411 31.37 4.59 -0.19
N LEU A 412 30.34 5.09 0.50
CA LEU A 412 30.17 4.95 1.94
C LEU A 412 29.32 3.72 2.32
N LEU A 413 28.58 3.16 1.38
CA LEU A 413 27.54 2.17 1.63
C LEU A 413 28.05 0.75 1.32
N VAL A 414 27.71 -0.20 2.19
CA VAL A 414 27.97 -1.64 1.95
C VAL A 414 27.00 -2.17 0.90
N ARG A 415 25.72 -1.79 1.03
CA ARG A 415 24.65 -2.07 0.06
C ARG A 415 23.53 -1.05 0.26
N PHE A 416 22.81 -0.73 -0.80
CA PHE A 416 21.60 0.07 -0.73
C PHE A 416 20.69 -0.24 -1.92
N GLY A 417 19.42 0.14 -1.80
CA GLY A 417 18.43 -0.03 -2.86
C GLY A 417 17.10 0.60 -2.49
N GLY A 418 16.21 0.71 -3.47
CA GLY A 418 14.89 1.30 -3.32
C GLY A 418 14.50 2.17 -4.51
N HIS A 419 13.60 3.10 -4.25
CA HIS A 419 12.99 3.99 -5.23
C HIS A 419 13.03 5.45 -4.74
N ALA A 420 12.52 6.38 -5.54
CA ALA A 420 12.59 7.82 -5.24
C ALA A 420 12.01 8.23 -3.87
N MET A 421 10.98 7.52 -3.39
CA MET A 421 10.27 7.84 -2.14
C MET A 421 10.67 6.98 -0.93
N ALA A 422 11.41 5.88 -1.14
CA ALA A 422 11.76 4.95 -0.07
C ALA A 422 13.02 4.16 -0.44
N ALA A 423 13.94 4.02 0.51
CA ALA A 423 15.15 3.22 0.32
C ALA A 423 15.60 2.54 1.61
N GLY A 424 16.40 1.49 1.47
CA GLY A 424 17.10 0.82 2.55
C GLY A 424 18.60 0.79 2.26
N PHE A 425 19.42 0.84 3.31
CA PHE A 425 20.88 0.79 3.16
C PHE A 425 21.56 0.11 4.35
N THR A 426 22.77 -0.38 4.12
CA THR A 426 23.69 -0.89 5.13
C THR A 426 25.00 -0.10 5.01
N ILE A 427 25.55 0.32 6.14
CA ILE A 427 26.77 1.13 6.22
C ILE A 427 27.67 0.61 7.34
N GLU A 428 28.99 0.76 7.20
CA GLU A 428 29.91 0.57 8.32
C GLU A 428 29.65 1.66 9.37
N THR A 429 29.40 1.29 10.62
CA THR A 429 29.00 2.22 11.68
C THR A 429 29.92 3.45 11.79
N PRO A 430 31.26 3.34 11.67
CA PRO A 430 32.16 4.51 11.70
C PRO A 430 31.93 5.54 10.58
N ARG A 431 31.30 5.15 9.46
CA ARG A 431 31.05 6.04 8.31
C ARG A 431 29.73 6.80 8.42
N LEU A 432 28.91 6.54 9.43
CA LEU A 432 27.56 7.12 9.55
C LEU A 432 27.59 8.66 9.60
N ALA A 433 28.54 9.25 10.33
CA ALA A 433 28.70 10.71 10.40
C ALA A 433 29.05 11.33 9.03
N ALA A 434 29.89 10.64 8.23
CA ALA A 434 30.24 11.08 6.88
C ALA A 434 29.03 11.01 5.93
N LEU A 435 28.22 9.95 6.05
CA LEU A 435 26.98 9.83 5.30
C LEU A 435 26.01 10.97 5.64
N GLN A 436 25.82 11.26 6.93
CA GLN A 436 24.95 12.35 7.38
C GLN A 436 25.38 13.70 6.79
N GLY A 437 26.67 14.03 6.84
CA GLY A 437 27.18 15.28 6.27
C GLY A 437 26.92 15.38 4.76
N ARG A 438 27.15 14.28 4.01
CA ARG A 438 26.94 14.27 2.56
C ARG A 438 25.47 14.37 2.17
N LEU A 439 24.59 13.64 2.86
CA LEU A 439 23.15 13.69 2.60
C LEU A 439 22.54 15.06 2.93
N LEU A 440 22.98 15.70 4.02
CA LEU A 440 22.55 17.06 4.34
C LEU A 440 22.98 18.06 3.25
N ALA A 441 24.21 17.97 2.76
CA ALA A 441 24.68 18.83 1.67
C ALA A 441 23.90 18.62 0.35
N ILE A 442 23.55 17.37 0.03
CA ILE A 442 22.70 17.05 -1.13
C ILE A 442 21.29 17.63 -0.93
N ALA A 443 20.68 17.44 0.25
CA ALA A 443 19.37 18.01 0.55
C ALA A 443 19.37 19.55 0.47
N ASP A 444 20.42 20.21 0.95
CA ASP A 444 20.59 21.66 0.87
C ASP A 444 20.83 22.19 -0.55
N ARG A 445 21.33 21.34 -1.45
CA ARG A 445 21.49 21.64 -2.87
C ARG A 445 20.16 21.48 -3.61
N GLU A 446 19.51 20.33 -3.47
CA GLU A 446 18.31 19.96 -4.22
C GLU A 446 17.05 20.70 -3.74
N LEU A 447 16.91 20.89 -2.43
CA LEU A 447 15.72 21.52 -1.83
C LEU A 447 15.91 23.03 -1.61
N ARG A 448 16.93 23.63 -2.22
CA ARG A 448 17.22 25.05 -2.09
C ARG A 448 16.10 25.89 -2.69
N GLY A 449 15.58 26.83 -1.90
CA GLY A 449 14.55 27.78 -2.36
C GLY A 449 13.15 27.18 -2.50
N LEU A 450 12.95 25.92 -2.15
CA LEU A 450 11.62 25.30 -2.13
C LEU A 450 10.89 25.59 -0.82
N ASP A 451 9.59 25.87 -0.93
CA ASP A 451 8.68 25.92 0.22
C ASP A 451 8.26 24.48 0.57
N LEU A 452 8.94 23.92 1.57
CA LEU A 452 8.72 22.56 2.08
C LEU A 452 7.49 22.51 2.98
N THR A 453 6.34 22.75 2.37
CA THR A 453 5.02 22.71 2.99
C THR A 453 4.14 21.68 2.26
N PRO A 454 3.52 20.73 2.99
CA PRO A 454 2.65 19.72 2.38
C PRO A 454 1.46 20.36 1.66
N THR A 455 1.13 19.84 0.48
CA THR A 455 -0.04 20.28 -0.28
C THR A 455 -1.22 19.34 -0.01
N LEU A 456 -2.35 19.91 0.38
CA LEU A 456 -3.65 19.23 0.44
C LEU A 456 -4.43 19.62 -0.81
N PHE A 457 -4.53 18.68 -1.74
CA PHE A 457 -5.41 18.82 -2.90
C PHE A 457 -6.86 18.71 -2.44
N VAL A 458 -7.73 19.55 -3.01
CA VAL A 458 -9.18 19.58 -2.74
C VAL A 458 -9.88 19.36 -4.07
N ASP A 459 -10.72 18.32 -4.16
CA ASP A 459 -11.39 17.96 -5.40
C ASP A 459 -12.43 19.00 -5.84
N ALA A 460 -13.22 19.51 -4.89
CA ALA A 460 -14.27 20.48 -5.19
C ALA A 460 -14.62 21.33 -3.97
N GLU A 461 -15.09 22.55 -4.23
CA GLU A 461 -15.85 23.29 -3.22
C GLU A 461 -17.26 22.72 -3.13
N LEU A 462 -17.71 22.39 -1.92
CA LEU A 462 -19.03 21.83 -1.65
C LEU A 462 -19.59 22.55 -0.42
N PRO A 463 -20.61 23.40 -0.55
CA PRO A 463 -21.32 23.96 0.61
C PRO A 463 -21.93 22.84 1.47
N LEU A 464 -21.91 22.97 2.79
CA LEU A 464 -22.45 21.94 3.68
C LEU A 464 -23.97 21.76 3.48
N ALA A 465 -24.66 22.80 3.03
CA ALA A 465 -26.08 22.74 2.67
C ALA A 465 -26.37 21.83 1.44
N GLN A 466 -25.36 21.52 0.62
CA GLN A 466 -25.48 20.62 -0.54
C GLN A 466 -24.96 19.20 -0.26
N ALA A 467 -24.23 19.00 0.83
CA ALA A 467 -23.85 17.67 1.28
C ALA A 467 -25.08 16.88 1.74
N SER A 468 -25.17 15.61 1.34
CA SER A 468 -26.32 14.75 1.63
C SER A 468 -25.97 13.26 1.45
N TRP A 469 -26.89 12.37 1.81
CA TRP A 469 -26.79 10.94 1.50
C TRP A 469 -26.68 10.66 -0.01
N ALA A 470 -27.35 11.44 -0.85
CA ALA A 470 -27.20 11.30 -2.30
C ALA A 470 -25.75 11.58 -2.72
N THR A 471 -25.15 12.65 -2.19
CA THR A 471 -23.74 12.99 -2.42
C THR A 471 -22.81 11.88 -1.93
N TYR A 472 -23.02 11.37 -0.71
CA TYR A 472 -22.24 10.28 -0.13
C TYR A 472 -22.32 9.00 -0.98
N ASN A 473 -23.52 8.60 -1.41
CA ASN A 473 -23.72 7.40 -2.22
C ASN A 473 -23.03 7.51 -3.59
N TRP A 474 -23.12 8.69 -4.23
CA TRP A 474 -22.43 8.93 -5.49
C TRP A 474 -20.90 8.89 -5.35
N VAL A 475 -20.36 9.51 -4.30
CA VAL A 475 -18.94 9.41 -3.96
C VAL A 475 -18.55 7.96 -3.73
N GLY A 476 -19.39 7.18 -3.02
CA GLY A 476 -19.17 5.76 -2.76
C GLY A 476 -19.02 4.91 -4.04
N ARG A 477 -19.66 5.30 -5.15
CA ARG A 477 -19.47 4.61 -6.46
C ARG A 477 -18.06 4.76 -7.03
N LEU A 478 -17.30 5.76 -6.57
CA LEU A 478 -15.90 5.98 -6.97
C LEU A 478 -14.93 5.10 -6.16
N ALA A 479 -15.39 4.38 -5.14
CA ALA A 479 -14.59 3.42 -4.38
C ALA A 479 -14.26 2.17 -5.22
N PRO A 480 -13.22 1.39 -4.88
CA PRO A 480 -12.35 1.51 -3.70
C PRO A 480 -11.40 2.70 -3.82
N PHE A 481 -11.17 3.36 -2.69
CA PHE A 481 -10.22 4.46 -2.60
C PHE A 481 -8.85 3.97 -2.14
N GLY A 482 -7.79 4.62 -2.59
CA GLY A 482 -6.42 4.26 -2.24
C GLY A 482 -5.42 5.03 -3.08
N TYR A 483 -4.24 4.46 -3.30
CA TYR A 483 -3.22 5.09 -4.13
C TYR A 483 -3.75 5.32 -5.56
N ALA A 484 -3.42 6.47 -6.15
CA ALA A 484 -3.93 6.96 -7.44
C ALA A 484 -5.47 7.16 -7.56
N ASN A 485 -6.28 6.75 -6.58
CA ASN A 485 -7.71 7.05 -6.50
C ASN A 485 -8.09 7.43 -5.06
N PRO A 486 -7.67 8.59 -4.54
CA PRO A 486 -7.93 8.97 -3.16
C PRO A 486 -9.42 9.23 -2.92
N THR A 487 -9.85 9.14 -1.66
CA THR A 487 -11.18 9.59 -1.25
C THR A 487 -11.35 11.07 -1.58
N PRO A 488 -12.44 11.49 -2.27
CA PRO A 488 -12.69 12.89 -2.57
C PRO A 488 -12.69 13.78 -1.33
N THR A 489 -11.98 14.89 -1.44
CA THR A 489 -11.91 15.92 -0.40
C THR A 489 -12.65 17.17 -0.85
N PHE A 490 -13.42 17.74 0.06
CA PHE A 490 -14.29 18.87 -0.19
C PHE A 490 -13.90 20.06 0.67
N LEU A 491 -14.06 21.27 0.13
CA LEU A 491 -13.89 22.52 0.84
C LEU A 491 -15.24 23.21 1.04
N SER A 492 -15.59 23.46 2.30
CA SER A 492 -16.63 24.43 2.66
C SER A 492 -16.00 25.68 3.25
N ARG A 493 -16.43 26.85 2.78
CA ARG A 493 -15.93 28.14 3.25
C ARG A 493 -16.94 28.80 4.19
N ARG A 494 -16.43 29.61 5.12
CA ARG A 494 -17.24 30.46 6.02
C ARG A 494 -18.29 29.69 6.83
N VAL A 495 -18.00 28.44 7.21
CA VAL A 495 -18.91 27.65 8.05
C VAL A 495 -18.84 28.13 9.50
N HIS A 496 -19.98 28.19 10.16
CA HIS A 496 -20.10 28.69 11.52
C HIS A 496 -19.82 27.62 12.56
N VAL A 497 -18.90 27.89 13.48
CA VAL A 497 -18.61 26.97 14.59
C VAL A 497 -19.68 27.15 15.66
N ARG A 498 -20.48 26.10 15.91
CA ARG A 498 -21.49 26.06 16.99
C ARG A 498 -20.90 25.47 18.27
N GLU A 499 -20.04 24.48 18.12
CA GLU A 499 -19.38 23.80 19.22
C GLU A 499 -18.00 23.34 18.77
N ALA A 500 -17.02 23.41 19.67
CA ALA A 500 -15.68 22.88 19.48
C ALA A 500 -15.15 22.32 20.81
N ARG A 501 -14.75 21.06 20.82
CA ARG A 501 -14.20 20.41 22.02
C ARG A 501 -13.16 19.36 21.68
N VAL A 502 -12.22 19.16 22.60
CA VAL A 502 -11.26 18.08 22.52
C VAL A 502 -11.91 16.78 22.99
N VAL A 503 -11.67 15.68 22.27
CA VAL A 503 -12.12 14.33 22.63
C VAL A 503 -11.00 13.32 22.43
N GLY A 504 -11.01 12.24 23.23
CA GLY A 504 -10.03 11.15 23.14
C GLY A 504 -8.58 11.62 23.21
N ASN A 505 -7.72 11.05 22.37
CA ASN A 505 -6.29 11.35 22.30
C ASN A 505 -6.00 12.55 21.38
N ASN A 506 -6.35 13.76 21.82
CA ASN A 506 -6.13 15.03 21.11
C ASN A 506 -6.89 15.14 19.77
N HIS A 507 -8.15 14.72 19.71
CA HIS A 507 -9.01 14.89 18.52
C HIS A 507 -9.98 16.06 18.72
N LEU A 508 -10.39 16.70 17.63
CA LEU A 508 -11.29 17.84 17.63
C LEU A 508 -12.68 17.42 17.18
N ARG A 509 -13.67 17.52 18.07
CA ARG A 509 -15.09 17.37 17.71
C ARG A 509 -15.71 18.75 17.53
N LEU A 510 -16.43 18.91 16.42
CA LEU A 510 -17.07 20.17 16.02
C LEU A 510 -18.55 19.96 15.71
N LYS A 511 -19.33 21.01 15.93
CA LYS A 511 -20.63 21.20 15.25
C LYS A 511 -20.53 22.40 14.34
N LEU A 512 -20.70 22.17 13.04
CA LEU A 512 -20.54 23.19 12.01
C LEU A 512 -21.89 23.51 11.37
N ALA A 513 -22.22 24.79 11.27
CA ALA A 513 -23.46 25.26 10.66
C ALA A 513 -23.20 26.01 9.35
N ASP A 514 -24.06 25.78 8.37
CA ASP A 514 -24.08 26.49 7.08
C ASP A 514 -25.54 26.80 6.73
N GLY A 515 -25.96 28.04 6.97
CA GLY A 515 -27.37 28.41 6.95
C GLY A 515 -28.21 27.56 7.94
N PRO A 516 -29.24 26.83 7.47
CA PRO A 516 -30.11 26.04 8.34
C PRO A 516 -29.56 24.65 8.72
N VAL A 517 -28.53 24.14 8.03
CA VAL A 517 -27.99 22.81 8.30
C VAL A 517 -26.91 22.84 9.37
N VAL A 518 -26.84 21.77 10.16
CA VAL A 518 -25.80 21.55 11.17
C VAL A 518 -25.21 20.16 11.00
N TRP A 519 -23.89 20.08 10.94
CA TRP A 519 -23.14 18.85 10.76
C TRP A 519 -22.27 18.55 11.97
N ASP A 520 -22.28 17.29 12.40
CA ASP A 520 -21.24 16.75 13.28
C ASP A 520 -19.96 16.56 12.47
N ALA A 521 -18.83 16.90 13.08
CA ALA A 521 -17.53 16.82 12.44
C ALA A 521 -16.45 16.35 13.44
N ILE A 522 -15.50 15.55 12.94
CA ILE A 522 -14.37 15.01 13.71
C ILE A 522 -13.06 15.26 12.96
N GLY A 523 -12.08 15.83 13.66
CA GLY A 523 -10.73 16.06 13.17
C GLY A 523 -9.72 15.30 14.01
N PHE A 524 -9.11 14.26 13.44
CA PHE A 524 -8.11 13.45 14.16
C PHE A 524 -6.80 14.22 14.32
N ARG A 525 -6.25 14.23 15.54
CA ARG A 525 -5.02 14.98 15.91
C ARG A 525 -5.11 16.48 15.67
N LEU A 526 -6.32 17.05 15.72
CA LEU A 526 -6.57 18.48 15.58
C LEU A 526 -7.03 19.14 16.90
N GLY A 527 -6.89 18.49 18.06
CA GLY A 527 -7.41 19.02 19.32
C GLY A 527 -6.86 20.40 19.71
N ASP A 528 -5.62 20.73 19.31
CA ASP A 528 -5.01 22.06 19.51
C ASP A 528 -5.78 23.20 18.82
N TRP A 529 -6.67 22.89 17.87
CA TRP A 529 -7.54 23.86 17.21
C TRP A 529 -8.80 24.18 18.01
N ALA A 530 -9.16 23.42 19.05
CA ALA A 530 -10.41 23.61 19.78
C ALA A 530 -10.57 25.04 20.33
N GLU A 531 -9.54 25.57 20.98
CA GLU A 531 -9.56 26.93 21.52
C GLU A 531 -9.53 28.01 20.41
N PRO A 532 -8.64 27.96 19.40
CA PRO A 532 -8.68 28.90 18.28
C PRO A 532 -10.04 28.95 17.57
N VAL A 533 -10.62 27.80 17.21
CA VAL A 533 -11.89 27.79 16.45
C VAL A 533 -13.09 28.19 17.31
N ALA A 534 -13.08 27.91 18.62
CA ALA A 534 -14.14 28.38 19.52
C ALA A 534 -14.18 29.91 19.62
N LYS A 535 -13.04 30.59 19.47
CA LYS A 535 -12.94 32.07 19.50
C LYS A 535 -13.26 32.73 18.17
N HIS A 536 -13.39 31.98 17.08
CA HIS A 536 -13.64 32.51 15.74
C HIS A 536 -15.02 32.09 15.21
N PRO A 537 -15.89 33.03 14.81
CA PRO A 537 -17.28 32.74 14.46
C PRO A 537 -17.45 31.97 13.14
N SER A 538 -16.41 31.92 12.31
CA SER A 538 -16.44 31.26 11.01
C SER A 538 -15.06 30.71 10.62
N ILE A 539 -15.05 29.52 10.03
CA ILE A 539 -13.84 28.84 9.55
C ILE A 539 -14.05 28.37 8.11
N ASP A 540 -12.95 28.10 7.41
CA ASP A 540 -12.97 27.27 6.21
C ASP A 540 -12.52 25.86 6.63
N VAL A 541 -13.15 24.82 6.06
CA VAL A 541 -12.91 23.42 6.44
C VAL A 541 -12.73 22.55 5.21
N VAL A 542 -11.67 21.73 5.21
CA VAL A 542 -11.46 20.66 4.23
C VAL A 542 -11.83 19.33 4.87
N TYR A 543 -12.69 18.55 4.25
CA TYR A 543 -13.24 17.33 4.83
C TYR A 543 -13.52 16.24 3.80
N THR A 544 -13.70 15.01 4.27
CA THR A 544 -14.35 13.93 3.53
C THR A 544 -15.69 13.60 4.19
N LEU A 545 -16.64 13.04 3.45
CA LEU A 545 -17.89 12.53 4.02
C LEU A 545 -17.67 11.09 4.53
N GLU A 546 -18.15 10.79 5.72
CA GLU A 546 -18.14 9.42 6.26
C GLU A 546 -19.41 9.14 7.06
N THR A 547 -19.67 7.86 7.31
CA THR A 547 -20.73 7.42 8.21
C THR A 547 -20.16 7.15 9.60
N SER A 548 -20.88 7.58 10.63
CA SER A 548 -20.66 7.16 12.01
C SER A 548 -21.85 6.33 12.47
N GLN A 549 -21.56 5.19 13.11
CA GLN A 549 -22.57 4.33 13.73
C GLN A 549 -22.16 4.06 15.17
N TRP A 550 -23.06 4.31 16.11
CA TRP A 550 -22.88 3.99 17.53
C TRP A 550 -23.82 2.86 17.93
N GLY A 551 -23.25 1.69 18.26
CA GLY A 551 -24.03 0.52 18.63
C GLY A 551 -24.98 0.06 17.51
N ALA A 552 -26.27 -0.06 17.84
CA ALA A 552 -27.32 -0.52 16.92
C ALA A 552 -28.10 0.64 16.26
N GLU A 553 -27.69 1.90 16.45
CA GLU A 553 -28.36 3.05 15.84
C GLU A 553 -28.15 3.08 14.32
N GLU A 554 -29.06 3.75 13.61
CA GLU A 554 -28.90 4.02 12.18
C GLU A 554 -27.62 4.85 11.96
N PRO A 555 -26.81 4.54 10.93
CA PRO A 555 -25.64 5.33 10.62
C PRO A 555 -26.05 6.77 10.30
N ILE A 556 -25.28 7.73 10.81
CA ILE A 556 -25.42 9.14 10.49
C ILE A 556 -24.24 9.60 9.64
N LEU A 557 -24.46 10.57 8.75
CA LEU A 557 -23.35 11.21 8.05
C LEU A 557 -22.66 12.21 8.97
N GLN A 558 -21.34 12.24 8.90
CA GLN A 558 -20.50 13.24 9.57
C GLN A 558 -19.36 13.69 8.65
N LEU A 559 -18.72 14.79 9.03
CA LEU A 559 -17.54 15.31 8.33
C LEU A 559 -16.26 14.81 8.99
N ASN A 560 -15.40 14.13 8.22
CA ASN A 560 -14.04 13.83 8.65
C ASN A 560 -13.11 14.97 8.22
N VAL A 561 -12.80 15.85 9.16
CA VAL A 561 -12.01 17.07 8.92
C VAL A 561 -10.54 16.70 8.69
N LYS A 562 -10.03 17.06 7.52
CA LYS A 562 -8.64 16.82 7.10
C LYS A 562 -7.72 18.00 7.38
N ASP A 563 -8.27 19.21 7.32
CA ASP A 563 -7.61 20.45 7.73
C ASP A 563 -8.64 21.57 7.91
N LEU A 564 -8.28 22.63 8.63
CA LEU A 564 -9.14 23.79 8.83
C LEU A 564 -8.32 25.09 8.92
N ARG A 565 -8.96 26.21 8.60
CA ARG A 565 -8.36 27.54 8.69
C ARG A 565 -9.35 28.53 9.24
N LEU A 566 -8.85 29.44 10.08
CA LEU A 566 -9.63 30.60 10.51
C LEU A 566 -9.94 31.45 9.28
N HIS A 567 -11.22 31.75 9.05
CA HIS A 567 -11.61 32.59 7.93
C HIS A 567 -11.10 34.01 8.21
N LYS A 568 -10.16 34.50 7.39
CA LYS A 568 -9.74 35.90 7.46
C LYS A 568 -10.82 36.75 6.84
N ARG A 569 -11.36 37.73 7.59
CA ARG A 569 -12.09 38.85 6.97
C ARG A 569 -11.11 39.51 6.01
N GLN A 570 -11.42 39.53 4.71
CA GLN A 570 -10.85 40.57 3.85
C GLN A 570 -11.33 41.89 4.47
N VAL A 571 -10.39 42.67 5.01
CA VAL A 571 -10.65 44.02 5.48
C VAL A 571 -10.71 44.95 4.28
#